data_AF-A0AAU0VY60-F1
#
_entry.id   AF-A0AAU0VY60-F1
#
_cell.length_a   1.000
_cell.length_b   1.000
_cell.length_c   1.000
_cell.angle_alpha   90.00
_cell.angle_beta   90.00
_cell.angle_gamma   90.00
#
_symmetry.space_group_name_H-M   'P 1'
#
loop_
_entity.id
_entity.type
_entity.pdbx_description
1 polymer ?
#
loop_
_entity_poly.entity_id
_entity_poly.type
_entity_poly.pdbx_seq_one_letter_code
_entity_poly.pdbx_strand_id
1 'polypeptide(L)'
;MGMGLEERVRSAVAALLYASGESQSVLGAVLGVSQAQVSRRQRGSAAWTLADCEAVAAHYGIDVFDLMAGPTRATEALPARRRRALGHRAGPQRASAVEEGV
;
A
#
# COMPACT_ATOMS: atom_id res chain seq x y z
N MET A 1 10.17 -22.97 -8.16
CA MET A 1 9.59 -23.00 -6.80
C MET A 1 8.59 -21.87 -6.67
N GLY A 2 7.39 -22.13 -6.14
CA GLY A 2 6.37 -21.10 -5.93
C GLY A 2 6.75 -20.17 -4.78
N MET A 3 6.12 -18.99 -4.75
CA MET A 3 6.28 -18.01 -3.68
C MET A 3 5.75 -18.56 -2.34
N GLY A 4 6.62 -18.61 -1.32
CA GLY A 4 6.22 -18.98 0.05
C GLY A 4 5.16 -18.04 0.63
N LEU A 5 4.41 -18.49 1.63
CA LEU A 5 3.31 -17.70 2.20
C LEU A 5 3.79 -16.36 2.78
N GLU A 6 4.91 -16.36 3.51
CA GLU A 6 5.47 -15.10 4.04
C GLU A 6 5.81 -14.10 2.93
N GLU A 7 6.41 -14.58 1.84
CA GLU A 7 6.73 -13.73 0.70
C GLU A 7 5.47 -13.22 0.00
N ARG A 8 4.40 -14.03 -0.08
CA ARG A 8 3.09 -13.60 -0.56
C ARG A 8 2.51 -12.47 0.29
N VAL A 9 2.54 -12.60 1.61
CA VAL A 9 2.05 -11.55 2.52
C VAL A 9 2.88 -10.28 2.38
N ARG A 10 4.22 -10.37 2.37
CA ARG A 10 5.10 -9.20 2.17
C ARG A 10 4.83 -8.49 0.85
N SER A 11 4.70 -9.27 -0.24
CA SER A 11 4.39 -8.76 -1.57
C SER A 11 3.01 -8.10 -1.61
N ALA A 12 2.00 -8.70 -0.98
CA ALA A 12 0.66 -8.15 -0.92
C ALA A 12 0.60 -6.83 -0.12
N VAL A 13 1.24 -6.78 1.04
CA VAL A 13 1.35 -5.54 1.84
C VAL A 13 2.08 -4.45 1.06
N ALA A 14 3.17 -4.78 0.36
CA ALA A 14 3.88 -3.82 -0.49
C ALA A 14 2.99 -3.26 -1.61
N ALA A 15 2.24 -4.14 -2.27
CA ALA A 15 1.31 -3.75 -3.33
C ALA A 15 0.16 -2.90 -2.81
N LEU A 16 -0.37 -3.17 -1.61
CA LEU A 16 -1.42 -2.36 -0.97
C LEU A 16 -0.91 -0.97 -0.59
N LEU A 17 0.26 -0.85 0.04
CA LEU A 17 0.91 0.44 0.34
C LEU A 17 1.14 1.25 -0.95
N TYR A 18 1.58 0.57 -2.01
CA TYR A 18 1.74 1.19 -3.31
C TYR A 18 0.39 1.62 -3.91
N ALA A 19 -0.62 0.76 -3.92
CA ALA A 19 -1.91 1.05 -4.51
C ALA A 19 -2.67 2.15 -3.76
N SER A 20 -2.49 2.25 -2.44
CA SER A 20 -3.17 3.26 -1.59
C SER A 20 -2.42 4.58 -1.45
N GLY A 21 -1.09 4.56 -1.57
CA GLY A 21 -0.28 5.75 -1.27
C GLY A 21 0.02 5.95 0.19
N GLU A 22 -0.36 4.98 1.03
CA GLU A 22 0.00 4.98 2.44
C GLU A 22 1.47 4.61 2.64
N SER A 23 2.07 5.19 3.66
CA SER A 23 3.43 4.87 4.10
C SER A 23 3.42 3.71 5.11
N GLN A 24 4.59 3.10 5.33
CA GLN A 24 4.76 2.12 6.40
C GLN A 24 4.52 2.70 7.80
N SER A 25 4.60 4.02 7.99
CA SER A 25 4.27 4.66 9.27
C SER A 25 2.77 4.67 9.55
N VAL A 26 1.93 4.88 8.53
CA VAL A 26 0.47 4.73 8.65
C VAL A 26 0.12 3.31 9.04
N LEU A 27 0.72 2.32 8.36
CA LEU A 27 0.50 0.92 8.69
C LEU A 27 1.02 0.56 10.09
N GLY A 28 2.14 1.14 10.52
CA GLY A 28 2.65 0.97 11.89
C GLY A 28 1.64 1.43 12.94
N ALA A 29 1.00 2.59 12.73
CA ALA A 29 -0.02 3.10 13.64
C ALA A 29 -1.24 2.16 13.75
N VAL A 30 -1.67 1.56 12.63
CA VAL A 30 -2.76 0.56 12.59
C VAL A 30 -2.39 -0.69 13.40
N LEU A 31 -1.15 -1.14 13.28
CA LEU A 31 -0.65 -2.35 13.92
C LEU A 31 -0.17 -2.11 15.38
N GLY A 32 -0.18 -0.88 15.87
CA GLY A 32 0.36 -0.52 17.17
C GLY A 32 1.89 -0.71 17.29
N VAL A 33 2.62 -0.64 16.17
CA VAL A 33 4.08 -0.83 16.12
C VAL A 33 4.78 0.33 15.41
N SER A 34 6.08 0.46 15.61
CA SER A 34 6.89 1.45 14.89
C SER A 34 7.00 1.13 13.39
N GLN A 35 7.24 2.16 12.59
CA GLN A 35 7.57 2.00 11.16
C GLN A 35 8.79 1.08 10.96
N ALA A 36 9.79 1.14 11.84
CA ALA A 36 10.97 0.27 11.78
C ALA A 36 10.61 -1.22 11.94
N GLN A 37 9.62 -1.55 12.78
CA GLN A 37 9.12 -2.92 12.92
C GLN A 37 8.39 -3.38 11.66
N VAL A 38 7.54 -2.54 11.06
CA VAL A 38 6.90 -2.84 9.75
C VAL A 38 7.97 -3.05 8.68
N SER A 39 9.01 -2.22 8.66
CA SER A 39 10.12 -2.32 7.71
C SER A 39 10.88 -3.65 7.84
N ARG A 40 11.13 -4.12 9.07
CA ARG A 40 11.74 -5.43 9.33
C ARG A 40 10.86 -6.57 8.80
N ARG A 41 9.55 -6.51 9.02
CA ARG A 41 8.60 -7.48 8.47
C ARG A 41 8.59 -7.50 6.95
N GLN A 42 8.62 -6.33 6.31
CA GLN A 42 8.68 -6.21 4.85
C GLN A 42 10.01 -6.70 4.24
N ARG A 43 11.12 -6.68 4.99
CA ARG A 43 12.38 -7.29 4.56
C ARG A 43 12.49 -8.78 4.89
N GLY A 44 11.51 -9.34 5.60
CA GLY A 44 11.54 -10.73 6.06
C GLY A 44 12.46 -11.01 7.23
N SER A 45 12.96 -9.97 7.92
CA SER A 45 13.76 -10.15 9.14
C SER A 45 12.90 -10.25 10.41
N ALA A 46 11.57 -10.21 10.27
CA ALA A 46 10.58 -10.45 11.32
C ALA A 46 9.33 -11.06 10.68
N ALA A 47 8.66 -11.97 11.38
CA ALA A 47 7.46 -12.61 10.87
C ALA A 47 6.24 -11.68 10.93
N TRP A 48 5.30 -11.90 10.00
CA TRP A 48 3.92 -11.43 10.12
C TRP A 48 3.14 -12.43 10.97
N THR A 49 2.50 -11.97 12.03
CA THR A 49 1.56 -12.82 12.77
C THR A 49 0.21 -12.87 12.06
N LEU A 50 -0.61 -13.88 12.35
CA LEU A 50 -1.98 -13.94 11.79
C LEU A 50 -2.82 -12.73 12.23
N ALA A 51 -2.65 -12.27 13.47
CA ALA A 51 -3.32 -11.06 13.97
C ALA A 51 -2.89 -9.80 13.18
N ASP A 52 -1.62 -9.70 12.79
CA ASP A 52 -1.17 -8.61 11.93
C ASP A 52 -1.84 -8.70 10.54
N CYS A 53 -1.98 -9.90 9.98
CA CYS A 53 -2.65 -10.11 8.69
C CYS A 53 -4.13 -9.70 8.74
N GLU A 54 -4.85 -10.07 9.81
CA GLU A 54 -6.23 -9.65 10.03
C GLU A 54 -6.34 -8.12 10.17
N ALA A 55 -5.45 -7.49 10.94
CA ALA A 55 -5.44 -6.03 11.11
C ALA A 55 -5.14 -5.29 9.80
N VAL A 56 -4.20 -5.79 8.99
CA VAL A 56 -3.92 -5.26 7.64
C VAL A 56 -5.16 -5.37 6.75
N ALA A 57 -5.79 -6.55 6.70
CA ALA A 57 -6.96 -6.79 5.86
C ALA A 57 -8.13 -5.89 6.26
N ALA A 58 -8.41 -5.79 7.56
CA ALA A 58 -9.43 -4.89 8.12
C ALA A 58 -9.14 -3.43 7.78
N HIS A 59 -7.89 -2.98 7.90
CA HIS A 59 -7.50 -1.61 7.56
C HIS A 59 -7.74 -1.32 6.08
N TYR A 60 -7.40 -2.22 5.16
CA TYR A 60 -7.63 -2.01 3.73
C TYR A 60 -9.08 -2.28 3.30
N GLY A 61 -9.89 -2.90 4.16
CA GLY A 61 -11.27 -3.28 3.85
C GLY A 61 -11.35 -4.41 2.83
N ILE A 62 -10.46 -5.40 2.95
CA ILE A 62 -10.39 -6.62 2.11
C ILE A 62 -10.52 -7.87 2.99
N ASP A 63 -10.78 -9.02 2.39
CA ASP A 63 -10.73 -10.30 3.10
C ASP A 63 -9.28 -10.74 3.38
N VAL A 64 -9.04 -11.39 4.52
CA VAL A 64 -7.70 -11.85 4.91
C VAL A 64 -7.15 -12.94 3.97
N PHE A 65 -8.01 -13.75 3.37
CA PHE A 65 -7.60 -14.73 2.36
C PHE A 65 -7.20 -14.06 1.03
N ASP A 66 -7.79 -12.91 0.68
CA ASP A 66 -7.33 -12.13 -0.48
C ASP A 66 -5.92 -11.57 -0.25
N LEU A 67 -5.62 -11.15 0.98
CA LEU A 67 -4.27 -10.74 1.39
C LEU A 67 -3.26 -11.91 1.24
N MET A 68 -3.62 -13.10 1.73
CA MET A 68 -2.75 -14.29 1.72
C MET A 68 -2.65 -14.96 0.34
N ALA A 69 -3.62 -14.73 -0.55
CA ALA A 69 -3.58 -15.18 -1.94
C ALA A 69 -2.48 -14.47 -2.74
N GLY A 70 -2.07 -13.27 -2.31
CA GLY A 70 -0.93 -12.54 -2.84
C GLY A 70 -1.29 -11.17 -3.42
N PRO A 71 -0.31 -10.46 -4.01
CA PRO A 71 -0.45 -9.05 -4.38
C PRO A 71 -1.56 -8.78 -5.41
N THR A 72 -1.76 -9.67 -6.37
CA THR A 72 -2.80 -9.49 -7.39
C THR A 72 -4.20 -9.49 -6.76
N ARG A 73 -4.53 -10.53 -5.97
CA ARG A 73 -5.85 -10.61 -5.31
C ARG A 73 -6.08 -9.48 -4.31
N ALA A 74 -5.08 -9.16 -3.49
CA ALA A 74 -5.20 -8.07 -2.53
C ALA A 74 -5.50 -6.72 -3.20
N THR A 75 -4.85 -6.42 -4.33
CA THR A 75 -5.08 -5.14 -5.05
C THR A 75 -6.37 -5.11 -5.85
N GLU A 76 -6.82 -6.26 -6.38
CA GLU A 76 -8.14 -6.41 -6.99
C GLU A 76 -9.27 -6.17 -5.98
N ALA A 77 -9.13 -6.72 -4.76
CA ALA A 77 -10.10 -6.56 -3.67
C ALA A 77 -10.10 -5.14 -3.06
N LEU A 78 -9.01 -4.37 -3.21
CA LEU A 78 -8.87 -3.05 -2.61
C LEU A 78 -10.00 -2.11 -3.07
N PRO A 79 -10.80 -1.51 -2.15
CA PRO A 79 -11.88 -0.62 -2.52
C PRO A 79 -11.40 0.59 -3.33
N ALA A 80 -12.13 0.96 -4.38
CA ALA A 80 -11.74 2.04 -5.31
C ALA A 80 -11.40 3.37 -4.62
N ARG A 81 -12.15 3.74 -3.57
CA ARG A 81 -11.91 4.96 -2.77
C ARG A 81 -10.53 5.00 -2.07
N ARG A 82 -9.92 3.83 -1.86
CA ARG A 82 -8.60 3.72 -1.22
C ARG A 82 -7.46 3.65 -2.22
N ARG A 83 -7.75 3.39 -3.50
CA ARG A 83 -6.72 3.45 -4.53
C ARG A 83 -6.28 4.91 -4.66
N ARG A 84 -4.98 5.15 -4.77
CA ARG A 84 -4.48 6.47 -5.15
C ARG A 84 -5.28 6.91 -6.36
N ALA A 85 -5.80 8.12 -6.32
CA ALA A 85 -6.20 8.77 -7.55
C ALA A 85 -4.95 8.74 -8.44
N LEU A 86 -5.01 7.98 -9.54
CA LEU A 86 -4.12 8.21 -10.66
C LEU A 86 -4.43 9.65 -11.05
N GLY A 87 -3.61 10.57 -10.56
CA GLY A 87 -3.76 11.97 -10.89
C GLY A 87 -3.87 12.03 -12.40
N HIS A 88 -5.00 12.53 -12.88
CA HIS A 88 -5.00 13.26 -14.12
C HIS A 88 -3.82 14.23 -13.98
N ARG A 89 -2.68 13.90 -14.58
CA ARG A 89 -1.61 14.87 -14.82
C ARG A 89 -2.24 15.86 -15.80
N ALA A 90 -3.06 16.77 -15.28
CA ALA A 90 -3.17 18.09 -15.86
C ALA A 90 -1.72 18.57 -15.90
N GLY A 91 -1.14 18.57 -17.10
CA GLY A 91 0.22 19.03 -17.31
C GLY A 91 0.37 20.43 -16.72
N PRO A 92 1.61 20.87 -16.43
CA PRO A 92 1.82 22.24 -16.03
C PRO A 92 1.31 23.15 -17.17
N GLN A 93 0.13 23.74 -16.99
CA GLN A 93 -0.31 24.86 -17.79
C GLN A 93 0.62 26.01 -17.37
N ARG A 94 1.77 26.12 -18.03
CA ARG A 94 2.51 27.37 -18.09
C ARG A 94 1.58 28.33 -18.82
N ALA A 95 0.74 29.03 -18.06
CA ALA A 95 0.12 30.24 -18.52
C ALA A 95 1.27 31.18 -18.88
N SER A 96 1.49 31.31 -20.18
CA SER A 96 2.30 32.36 -20.76
C SER A 96 1.64 33.68 -20.38
N ALA A 97 2.33 34.50 -19.56
CA ALA A 97 2.11 35.93 -19.56
C ALA A 97 3.27 36.53 -20.36
N VAL A 98 3.08 36.51 -21.67
CA VAL A 98 3.65 37.53 -22.57
C VAL A 98 2.59 38.63 -22.68
N GLU A 99 3.06 39.85 -22.84
CA GLU A 99 2.36 41.14 -23.03
C GLU A 99 2.17 41.96 -21.74
N GLU A 100 2.52 43.25 -21.65
CA GLU A 100 2.97 44.30 -22.58
C GLU A 100 3.52 45.45 -21.69
N GLY A 101 4.61 46.15 -22.01
CA GLY A 101 4.60 47.35 -22.84
C GLY A 101 4.34 48.66 -22.05
N VAL A 102 5.40 49.41 -21.70
CA VAL A 102 5.55 50.90 -21.73
C VAL A 102 6.99 51.28 -21.41
#